data_AF-A0A841BRM0-F1
#
_entry.id   AF-A0A841BRM0-F1
#
_cell.length_a   1.000
_cell.length_b   1.000
_cell.length_c   1.000
_cell.angle_alpha   90.00
_cell.angle_beta   90.00
_cell.angle_gamma   90.00
#
_symmetry.space_group_name_H-M   'P 1'
#
loop_
_entity.id
_entity.type
_entity.pdbx_description
1 polymer ?
#
loop_
_entity_poly.entity_id
_entity_poly.type
_entity_poly.pdbx_seq_one_letter_code
_entity_poly.pdbx_strand_id
1 'polypeptide(L)' 'MKVDKAKILEQLRRKGLDDRATFVDRQLPDVVDLETNSGLLKTLGIDVAELVGQSS' A
#
# COMPACT_ATOMS: atom_id res chain seq x y z
N MET A 1 10.73 -7.19 -1.42
CA MET A 1 10.46 -6.55 -0.11
C MET A 1 8.99 -6.75 0.20
N LYS A 2 8.64 -7.12 1.43
CA LYS A 2 7.25 -7.42 1.80
C LYS A 2 6.76 -6.48 2.90
N VAL A 3 5.51 -6.08 2.81
CA VAL A 3 4.87 -5.23 3.80
C VAL A 3 3.46 -5.72 4.10
N ASP A 4 3.00 -5.48 5.32
CA ASP A 4 1.61 -5.71 5.68
C ASP A 4 0.69 -4.77 4.92
N LYS A 5 -0.37 -5.35 4.35
CA LYS A 5 -1.46 -4.61 3.70
C LYS A 5 -2.02 -3.52 4.60
N ALA A 6 -2.08 -3.75 5.91
CA ALA A 6 -2.53 -2.77 6.89
C ALA A 6 -1.77 -1.43 6.79
N LYS A 7 -0.45 -1.45 6.56
CA LYS A 7 0.35 -0.22 6.38
C LYS A 7 -0.03 0.52 5.10
N ILE A 8 -0.34 -0.22 4.04
CA ILE A 8 -0.79 0.34 2.77
C ILE A 8 -2.15 1.01 2.95
N LEU A 9 -3.08 0.32 3.63
CA LEU A 9 -4.41 0.85 3.95
C LEU A 9 -4.32 2.11 4.81
N GLU A 10 -3.45 2.14 5.80
CA GLU A 10 -3.23 3.31 6.65
C GLU A 10 -2.74 4.51 5.84
N GLN A 11 -1.75 4.32 4.96
CA GLN A 11 -1.25 5.37 4.06
C GLN A 11 -2.34 5.92 3.15
N LEU A 12 -3.16 5.03 2.56
CA LEU A 12 -4.28 5.44 1.71
C LEU A 12 -5.31 6.26 2.49
N ARG A 13 -5.69 5.82 3.69
CA ARG A 13 -6.62 6.54 4.57
C ARG A 13 -6.05 7.89 5.01
N ARG A 14 -4.77 7.97 5.37
CA ARG A 14 -4.09 9.25 5.71
C ARG A 14 -4.13 10.26 4.57
N LYS A 15 -4.09 9.78 3.33
CA LYS A 15 -4.19 10.61 2.10
C LYS A 15 -5.65 10.90 1.69
N GLY A 16 -6.65 10.44 2.44
CA GLY A 16 -8.08 10.60 2.10
C GLY A 16 -8.52 9.76 0.89
N LEU A 17 -7.81 8.67 0.60
CA LEU A 17 -8.05 7.78 -0.53
C LEU A 17 -8.83 6.53 -0.07
N ASP A 18 -9.95 6.73 0.63
CA ASP A 18 -10.74 5.66 1.25
C ASP A 18 -11.30 4.63 0.24
N ASP A 19 -11.69 5.08 -0.96
CA ASP A 19 -12.10 4.17 -2.04
C ASP A 19 -10.97 3.24 -2.47
N ARG A 20 -9.74 3.76 -2.58
CA ARG A 20 -8.57 2.95 -2.91
C ARG A 20 -8.19 2.01 -1.76
N ALA A 21 -8.35 2.46 -0.51
CA ALA A 21 -8.14 1.60 0.64
C ALA A 21 -9.10 0.41 0.61
N THR A 22 -10.37 0.65 0.33
CA THR A 22 -11.38 -0.42 0.21
C THR A 22 -11.06 -1.39 -0.94
N PHE A 23 -10.60 -0.87 -2.08
CA PHE A 23 -10.17 -1.70 -3.20
C PHE A 23 -8.97 -2.59 -2.82
N VAL A 24 -7.94 -1.99 -2.21
CA VAL A 24 -6.73 -2.70 -1.77
C VAL A 24 -7.05 -3.77 -0.75
N ASP A 25 -7.93 -3.48 0.22
CA ASP A 25 -8.33 -4.43 1.25
C ASP A 25 -8.89 -5.72 0.66
N ARG A 26 -9.65 -5.62 -0.44
CA ARG A 26 -10.28 -6.76 -1.11
C ARG A 26 -9.37 -7.47 -2.12
N GLN A 27 -8.47 -6.74 -2.77
CA GLN A 27 -7.64 -7.27 -3.86
C GLN A 27 -6.30 -7.82 -3.39
N LEU A 28 -5.70 -7.20 -2.37
CA LEU A 28 -4.36 -7.58 -1.93
C LEU A 28 -4.41 -8.61 -0.79
N PRO A 29 -3.48 -9.58 -0.78
CA PRO A 29 -3.27 -10.45 0.36
C PRO A 29 -2.76 -9.66 1.58
N ASP A 30 -2.80 -10.26 2.76
CA ASP A 30 -2.28 -9.64 4.00
C ASP A 30 -0.82 -9.19 3.88
N VAL A 31 0.00 -9.94 3.14
CA VAL A 31 1.41 -9.59 2.89
C VAL A 31 1.60 -9.26 1.42
N VAL A 32 1.93 -8.01 1.15
CA VAL A 32 2.11 -7.48 -0.20
C VAL A 32 3.59 -7.41 -0.52
N ASP A 33 3.98 -8.06 -1.62
CA ASP A 33 5.33 -7.93 -2.16
C ASP A 33 5.43 -6.65 -3.01
N LEU A 34 6.19 -5.68 -2.52
CA LEU A 34 6.31 -4.33 -3.08
C LEU A 34 6.98 -4.33 -4.45
N GLU A 35 7.89 -5.29 -4.71
CA GLU A 35 8.61 -5.39 -5.98
C GLU A 35 7.67 -5.93 -7.06
N THR A 36 6.99 -7.03 -6.74
CA THR A 36 6.00 -7.68 -7.62
C THR A 36 4.80 -6.78 -7.91
N ASN A 37 4.34 -6.00 -6.92
CA ASN A 37 3.16 -5.14 -7.04
C ASN A 37 3.50 -3.67 -7.33
N SER A 38 4.75 -3.34 -7.66
CA SER A 38 5.23 -1.96 -7.84
C SER A 38 4.38 -1.13 -8.81
N GLY A 39 3.95 -1.71 -9.95
CA GLY A 39 3.08 -1.02 -10.91
C GLY A 39 1.67 -0.74 -10.37
N LEU A 40 1.10 -1.69 -9.62
CA LEU A 40 -0.21 -1.53 -8.99
C LEU A 40 -0.17 -0.46 -7.89
N LEU A 41 0.85 -0.52 -7.03
CA LEU A 41 1.04 0.45 -5.94
C LEU A 41 1.23 1.86 -6.50
N LYS A 42 2.02 2.02 -7.57
CA LYS A 42 2.17 3.30 -8.28
C LYS A 42 0.84 3.81 -8.85
N THR A 43 0.01 2.94 -9.41
CA THR A 43 -1.33 3.30 -9.92
C THR A 43 -2.25 3.79 -8.80
N LEU A 44 -2.11 3.21 -7.61
CA LEU A 44 -2.86 3.60 -6.42
C LEU A 44 -2.32 4.88 -5.76
N GLY A 45 -1.23 5.46 -6.26
CA GLY A 45 -0.57 6.64 -5.67
C GLY A 45 0.19 6.31 -4.38
N ILE A 46 0.54 5.03 -4.18
CA ILE A 46 1.32 4.56 -3.06
C ILE A 46 2.78 4.58 -3.47
N ASP A 47 3.57 5.36 -2.76
CA ASP A 47 5.02 5.37 -2.94
C ASP A 47 5.66 4.30 -2.06
N VAL A 48 6.39 3.38 -2.70
CA VAL A 48 7.05 2.27 -2.03
C VAL A 48 8.17 2.77 -1.10
N ALA A 49 8.85 3.87 -1.44
CA ALA A 49 9.86 4.46 -0.59
C ALA A 49 9.24 5.07 0.68
N GLU A 50 8.05 5.67 0.58
CA GLU A 50 7.31 6.14 1.77
C GLU A 50 6.88 4.98 2.69
N LEU A 51 6.58 3.80 2.15
CA LEU A 51 6.26 2.61 2.94
C LEU A 51 7.45 2.04 3.70
N VAL A 52 8.64 2.07 3.09
CA VAL A 52 9.88 1.54 3.68
C VAL A 52 10.49 2.57 4.66
N GLY A 53 10.33 3.87 4.38
CA GLY A 53 10.86 4.97 5.19
C GLY A 53 10.14 5.23 6.52
N GLN A 54 8.97 4.64 6.76
CA GLN A 54 8.24 4.73 8.05
C GLN A 54 8.78 3.75 9.11
N SER A 55 9.95 3.13 8.88
CA SER A 55 10.68 2.31 9.85
C SER A 55 11.82 3.14 10.46
N SER A 56 11.51 4.11 11.32
CA SER A 56 12.47 4.80 12.17
C SER A 56 11.81 5.19 13.49
#